data_AF-A0A7X7RSK0-F1
#
_entry.id   AF-A0A7X7RSK0-F1
#
_cell.length_a   1.000
_cell.length_b   1.000
_cell.length_c   1.000
_cell.angle_alpha   90.00
_cell.angle_beta   90.00
_cell.angle_gamma   90.00
#
_symmetry.space_group_name_H-M   'P 1'
#
loop_
_entity.id
_entity.type
_entity.pdbx_description
1 polymer ?
#
loop_
_entity_poly.entity_id
_entity_poly.type
_entity_poly.pdbx_seq_one_letter_code
_entity_poly.pdbx_strand_id
1 'polypeptide(L)'
;CIQILIAGYFMNRLTKVVSFKYARFGYLLFLLYPVIAYTASAHRLPIYYLLYLLFLIVLLFDYIEGLTLTRTKAAFLILSGVILTQWRTEGVYLAVLVPILLFIVYRNLRTRSAVIKFLIAFILVQYIVSIPQTGLFAKEVDAAADDRMKPFYAYTITNMYRNGLDLEKNKEDLEIVDHYLSLSAIEAINEYYGDINYEDVLILYKEGYIGVRPEATVADFFAYSSALKRIFINNPDVFLKTRIGAFRYAALPFHITFTGFSPKPLISFAVSIVKTVSYNLFIPLAIILMLCIYTLFRKRWFTFFVMGGMLTHWFIVFILAPASYFKYYFPIYIVAYFYVLMLTLQLIYNHFHDTKISVLK
;
A
#
# COMPACT_ATOMS: atom_id res chain seq x y z
N CYS A 1 -4.21 -21.34 2.22
CA CYS A 1 -2.94 -22.05 1.94
C CYS A 1 -1.70 -21.16 1.97
N ILE A 2 -1.62 -20.05 1.21
CA ILE A 2 -0.40 -19.21 1.11
C ILE A 2 0.06 -18.62 2.46
N GLN A 3 -0.86 -18.07 3.26
CA GLN A 3 -0.54 -17.51 4.58
C GLN A 3 0.13 -18.54 5.50
N ILE A 4 -0.34 -19.79 5.50
CA ILE A 4 0.20 -20.88 6.34
C ILE A 4 1.63 -21.21 5.92
N LEU A 5 1.92 -21.23 4.61
CA LEU A 5 3.27 -21.47 4.10
C LEU A 5 4.24 -20.36 4.51
N ILE A 6 3.81 -19.10 4.42
CA ILE A 6 4.63 -17.94 4.81
C ILE A 6 4.85 -17.91 6.32
N ALA A 7 3.80 -18.19 7.10
CA ALA A 7 3.92 -18.35 8.55
C ALA A 7 4.92 -19.47 8.86
N GLY A 8 4.77 -20.67 8.30
CA GLY A 8 5.70 -21.78 8.50
C GLY A 8 7.16 -21.41 8.14
N TYR A 9 7.37 -20.73 7.02
CA TYR A 9 8.69 -20.24 6.62
C TYR A 9 9.26 -19.24 7.62
N PHE A 10 8.47 -18.23 8.02
CA PHE A 10 8.86 -17.25 9.02
C PHE A 10 9.26 -17.90 10.34
N MET A 11 8.43 -18.82 10.83
CA MET A 11 8.64 -19.55 12.07
C MET A 11 9.91 -20.38 12.05
N ASN A 12 10.18 -21.06 10.94
CA ASN A 12 11.40 -21.84 10.75
C ASN A 12 12.65 -20.94 10.81
N ARG A 13 12.66 -19.79 10.12
CA ARG A 13 13.78 -18.84 10.15
C ARG A 13 13.93 -18.22 11.55
N LEU A 14 12.83 -17.78 12.16
CA LEU A 14 12.82 -17.15 13.48
C LEU A 14 13.32 -18.10 14.58
N THR A 15 12.98 -19.39 14.51
CA THR A 15 13.45 -20.40 15.45
C THR A 15 14.97 -20.53 15.48
N LYS A 16 15.63 -20.35 14.33
CA LYS A 16 17.11 -20.37 14.24
C LYS A 16 17.75 -19.15 14.90
N VAL A 17 17.01 -18.04 15.04
CA VAL A 17 17.52 -16.78 15.60
C VAL A 17 17.23 -16.67 17.10
N VAL A 18 16.03 -17.04 17.56
CA VAL A 18 15.58 -16.79 18.95
C VAL A 18 15.14 -18.04 19.71
N SER A 19 15.36 -19.25 19.18
CA SER A 19 14.79 -20.52 19.66
C SER A 19 13.26 -20.62 19.55
N PHE A 20 12.75 -21.85 19.62
CA PHE A 20 11.33 -22.14 19.45
C PHE A 20 10.43 -21.47 20.51
N LYS A 21 10.92 -21.38 21.76
CA LYS A 21 10.20 -20.81 22.91
C LYS A 21 9.70 -19.39 22.63
N TYR A 22 10.53 -18.58 21.98
CA TYR A 22 10.22 -17.19 21.63
C TYR A 22 9.63 -17.10 20.22
N ALA A 23 10.10 -17.94 19.29
CA ALA A 23 9.62 -17.92 17.92
C ALA A 23 8.11 -18.13 17.82
N ARG A 24 7.47 -18.95 18.68
CA ARG A 24 6.00 -19.17 18.71
C ARG A 24 5.16 -17.88 18.77
N PHE A 25 5.68 -16.80 19.36
CA PHE A 25 4.99 -15.50 19.36
C PHE A 25 4.96 -14.84 17.97
N GLY A 26 5.77 -15.34 17.03
CA GLY A 26 5.72 -15.02 15.60
C GLY A 26 4.32 -15.18 14.99
N TYR A 27 3.52 -16.12 15.48
CA TYR A 27 2.15 -16.32 15.02
C TYR A 27 1.22 -15.13 15.31
N LEU A 28 1.52 -14.30 16.31
CA LEU A 28 0.71 -13.13 16.64
C LEU A 28 0.56 -12.17 15.45
N LEU A 29 1.58 -12.05 14.60
CA LEU A 29 1.52 -11.24 13.38
C LEU A 29 0.39 -11.68 12.45
N PHE A 30 0.20 -12.98 12.31
CA PHE A 30 -0.78 -13.59 11.41
C PHE A 30 -2.17 -13.69 12.04
N LEU A 31 -2.28 -13.42 13.34
CA LEU A 31 -3.52 -13.38 14.10
C LEU A 31 -4.06 -11.96 14.30
N LEU A 32 -3.38 -10.93 13.79
CA LEU A 32 -3.89 -9.56 13.80
C LEU A 32 -5.25 -9.50 13.08
N TYR A 33 -6.20 -8.78 13.68
CA TYR A 33 -7.58 -8.79 13.20
C TYR A 33 -7.73 -8.39 11.72
N PRO A 34 -7.08 -7.31 11.21
CA PRO A 34 -7.09 -7.02 9.78
C PRO A 34 -6.47 -8.13 8.93
N VAL A 35 -5.40 -8.80 9.40
CA VAL A 35 -4.78 -9.89 8.65
C VAL A 35 -5.77 -11.03 8.45
N ILE A 36 -6.44 -11.47 9.51
CA ILE A 36 -7.48 -12.52 9.41
C ILE A 36 -8.62 -12.07 8.50
N ALA A 37 -9.13 -10.85 8.68
CA ALA A 37 -10.26 -10.33 7.92
C ALA A 37 -9.97 -10.28 6.41
N TYR A 38 -8.78 -9.82 6.03
CA TYR A 38 -8.40 -9.73 4.62
C TYR A 38 -7.98 -11.09 4.04
N THR A 39 -7.42 -12.04 4.79
CA THR A 39 -7.06 -13.36 4.24
C THR A 39 -8.24 -14.29 4.05
N ALA A 40 -9.31 -14.09 4.81
CA ALA A 40 -10.59 -14.76 4.57
C ALA A 40 -11.29 -14.26 3.29
N SER A 41 -10.87 -13.11 2.77
CA SER A 41 -11.44 -12.51 1.55
C SER A 41 -10.70 -13.01 0.30
N ALA A 42 -11.44 -13.55 -0.68
CA ALA A 42 -10.89 -14.09 -1.93
C ALA A 42 -10.51 -13.00 -2.96
N HIS A 43 -9.77 -11.98 -2.54
CA HIS A 43 -9.29 -10.92 -3.43
C HIS A 43 -7.83 -11.15 -3.86
N ARG A 44 -7.36 -10.42 -4.88
CA ARG A 44 -5.94 -10.42 -5.29
C ARG A 44 -5.01 -9.83 -4.22
N LEU A 45 -5.59 -8.97 -3.38
CA LEU A 45 -4.89 -8.14 -2.43
C LEU A 45 -4.19 -8.90 -1.29
N PRO A 46 -4.78 -9.96 -0.70
CA PRO A 46 -4.12 -10.71 0.34
C PRO A 46 -2.85 -11.40 -0.15
N ILE A 47 -2.84 -11.86 -1.39
CA ILE A 47 -1.65 -12.47 -2.00
C ILE A 47 -0.55 -11.43 -2.16
N TYR A 48 -0.89 -10.20 -2.57
CA TYR A 48 0.09 -9.13 -2.77
C TYR A 48 0.86 -8.79 -1.48
N TYR A 49 0.17 -8.49 -0.39
CA TYR A 49 0.87 -8.13 0.85
C TYR A 49 1.59 -9.33 1.47
N LEU A 50 1.06 -10.55 1.29
CA LEU A 50 1.70 -11.78 1.76
C LEU A 50 3.03 -12.02 1.02
N LEU A 51 3.05 -11.83 -0.30
CA LEU A 51 4.27 -11.87 -1.09
C LEU A 51 5.25 -10.78 -0.65
N TYR A 52 4.75 -9.57 -0.35
CA TYR A 52 5.55 -8.46 0.16
C TYR A 52 6.22 -8.84 1.50
N LEU A 53 5.45 -9.38 2.43
CA LEU A 53 5.93 -9.83 3.74
C LEU A 53 6.94 -10.96 3.60
N LEU A 54 6.68 -11.95 2.74
CA LEU A 54 7.61 -13.04 2.45
C LEU A 54 8.93 -12.51 1.89
N PHE A 55 8.88 -11.61 0.92
CA PHE A 55 10.06 -10.98 0.33
C PHE A 55 10.90 -10.29 1.40
N LEU A 56 10.27 -9.49 2.26
CA LEU A 56 10.93 -8.81 3.37
C LEU A 56 11.55 -9.80 4.38
N ILE A 57 10.82 -10.85 4.76
CA ILE A 57 11.30 -11.89 5.68
C ILE A 57 12.54 -12.57 5.10
N VAL A 58 12.51 -12.97 3.82
CA VAL A 58 13.67 -13.59 3.16
C VAL A 58 14.88 -12.68 3.25
N LEU A 59 14.73 -11.40 2.89
CA LEU A 59 15.84 -10.45 2.89
C LEU A 59 16.39 -10.17 4.30
N LEU A 60 15.50 -9.93 5.27
CA LEU A 60 15.93 -9.63 6.64
C LEU A 60 16.69 -10.80 7.26
N PHE A 61 16.13 -12.02 7.16
CA PHE A 61 16.78 -13.19 7.75
C PHE A 61 18.05 -13.59 7.01
N ASP A 62 18.10 -13.45 5.68
CA ASP A 62 19.34 -13.65 4.94
C ASP A 62 20.42 -12.65 5.37
N TYR A 63 20.04 -11.41 5.69
CA TYR A 63 21.00 -10.43 6.21
C TYR A 63 21.44 -10.78 7.65
N ILE A 64 20.52 -11.19 8.53
CA ILE A 64 20.84 -11.61 9.89
C ILE A 64 21.79 -12.82 9.88
N GLU A 65 21.53 -13.80 9.02
CA GLU A 65 22.28 -15.06 8.91
C GLU A 65 23.53 -14.94 8.03
N GLY A 66 23.75 -13.81 7.36
CA GLY A 66 24.92 -13.57 6.51
C GLY A 66 24.98 -14.45 5.26
N LEU A 67 23.82 -14.82 4.69
CA LEU A 67 23.75 -15.74 3.56
C LEU A 67 24.17 -15.09 2.24
N THR A 68 24.79 -15.88 1.37
CA THR A 68 25.12 -15.46 0.00
C THR A 68 23.97 -15.71 -0.97
N LEU A 69 23.88 -14.89 -2.02
CA LEU A 69 22.86 -15.05 -3.04
C LEU A 69 23.19 -16.25 -3.96
N THR A 70 22.31 -17.24 -3.98
CA THR A 70 22.36 -18.37 -4.94
C THR A 70 21.56 -18.06 -6.20
N ARG A 71 21.80 -18.79 -7.30
CA ARG A 71 21.09 -18.56 -8.58
C ARG A 71 19.57 -18.77 -8.45
N THR A 72 19.14 -19.84 -7.81
CA THR A 72 17.72 -20.13 -7.57
C THR A 72 17.05 -19.05 -6.74
N LYS A 73 17.74 -18.56 -5.70
CA LYS A 73 17.24 -17.48 -4.86
C LYS A 73 17.19 -16.15 -5.60
N ALA A 74 18.19 -15.86 -6.44
CA ALA A 74 18.19 -14.67 -7.30
C ALA A 74 16.98 -14.68 -8.24
N ALA A 75 16.70 -15.80 -8.91
CA ALA A 75 15.52 -15.93 -9.76
C ALA A 75 14.21 -15.69 -8.99
N PHE A 76 14.07 -16.29 -7.80
CA PHE A 76 12.91 -16.08 -6.92
C PHE A 76 12.76 -14.61 -6.50
N LEU A 77 13.84 -13.95 -6.07
CA LEU A 77 13.80 -12.56 -5.61
C LEU A 77 13.56 -11.56 -6.74
N ILE A 78 14.14 -11.80 -7.92
CA ILE A 78 13.86 -11.00 -9.13
C ILE A 78 12.38 -11.13 -9.49
N LEU A 79 11.87 -12.36 -9.64
CA LEU A 79 10.49 -12.59 -10.02
C LEU A 79 9.51 -12.01 -8.98
N SER A 80 9.78 -12.24 -7.69
CA SER A 80 8.93 -11.71 -6.61
C SER A 80 8.95 -10.18 -6.59
N GLY A 81 10.12 -9.55 -6.72
CA GLY A 81 10.25 -8.09 -6.76
C GLY A 81 9.56 -7.48 -7.98
N VAL A 82 9.67 -8.13 -9.15
CA VAL A 82 8.98 -7.72 -10.38
C VAL A 82 7.47 -7.84 -10.22
N ILE A 83 6.97 -8.98 -9.73
CA ILE A 83 5.54 -9.15 -9.46
C ILE A 83 5.04 -8.08 -8.48
N LEU A 84 5.78 -7.79 -7.41
CA LEU A 84 5.38 -6.74 -6.47
C LEU A 84 5.39 -5.34 -7.11
N THR A 85 6.28 -5.09 -8.08
CA THR A 85 6.35 -3.83 -8.83
C THR A 85 5.18 -3.68 -9.80
N GLN A 86 4.87 -4.74 -10.57
CA GLN A 86 3.94 -4.68 -11.70
C GLN A 86 2.50 -5.01 -11.34
N TRP A 87 2.25 -5.83 -10.31
CA TRP A 87 0.89 -6.29 -10.03
C TRP A 87 -0.01 -5.18 -9.46
N ARG A 88 0.60 -4.09 -8.98
CA ARG A 88 -0.06 -2.94 -8.38
C ARG A 88 0.67 -1.66 -8.79
N THR A 89 -0.08 -0.65 -9.24
CA THR A 89 0.49 0.62 -9.71
C THR A 89 1.23 1.35 -8.60
N GLU A 90 0.76 1.23 -7.36
CA GLU A 90 1.46 1.77 -6.18
C GLU A 90 2.81 1.10 -5.91
N GLY A 91 3.08 -0.08 -6.48
CA GLY A 91 4.32 -0.84 -6.34
C GLY A 91 5.50 -0.30 -7.14
N VAL A 92 5.33 0.74 -7.96
CA VAL A 92 6.36 1.26 -8.87
C VAL A 92 7.68 1.61 -8.18
N TYR A 93 7.65 2.07 -6.92
CA TYR A 93 8.86 2.38 -6.14
C TYR A 93 9.75 1.15 -5.91
N LEU A 94 9.20 -0.06 -5.99
CA LEU A 94 9.93 -1.31 -5.83
C LEU A 94 10.88 -1.59 -6.98
N ALA A 95 10.67 -0.98 -8.16
CA ALA A 95 11.62 -1.03 -9.27
C ALA A 95 13.01 -0.51 -8.85
N VAL A 96 13.05 0.47 -7.94
CA VAL A 96 14.29 1.05 -7.41
C VAL A 96 14.65 0.42 -6.06
N LEU A 97 13.67 0.23 -5.18
CA LEU A 97 13.93 -0.27 -3.83
C LEU A 97 14.46 -1.71 -3.82
N VAL A 98 13.95 -2.60 -4.68
CA VAL A 98 14.37 -4.01 -4.71
C VAL A 98 15.87 -4.15 -5.01
N PRO A 99 16.42 -3.55 -6.08
CA PRO A 99 17.86 -3.54 -6.31
C PRO A 99 18.67 -3.03 -5.13
N ILE A 100 18.25 -1.91 -4.51
CA ILE A 100 18.94 -1.32 -3.35
C ILE A 100 19.00 -2.33 -2.20
N LEU A 101 17.86 -2.92 -1.82
CA LEU A 101 17.81 -3.89 -0.72
C LEU A 101 18.67 -5.13 -1.02
N LEU A 102 18.64 -5.64 -2.25
CA LEU A 102 19.43 -6.80 -2.66
C LEU A 102 20.94 -6.52 -2.59
N PHE A 103 21.39 -5.34 -3.03
CA PHE A 103 22.79 -4.94 -2.88
C PHE A 103 23.19 -4.76 -1.42
N ILE A 104 22.29 -4.29 -0.55
CA ILE A 104 22.55 -4.19 0.89
C ILE A 104 22.71 -5.58 1.51
N VAL A 105 21.81 -6.52 1.23
CA VAL A 105 21.82 -7.86 1.83
C VAL A 105 22.95 -8.73 1.29
N TYR A 106 23.14 -8.77 -0.04
CA TYR A 106 24.03 -9.74 -0.68
C TYR A 106 25.35 -9.12 -1.15
N ARG A 107 26.41 -9.31 -0.36
CA ARG A 107 27.76 -8.80 -0.66
C ARG A 107 28.32 -9.32 -1.98
N ASN A 108 28.04 -10.59 -2.33
CA ASN A 108 28.51 -11.20 -3.57
C ASN A 108 27.89 -10.60 -4.84
N LEU A 109 26.80 -9.83 -4.70
CA LEU A 109 26.17 -9.11 -5.81
C LEU A 109 26.87 -7.77 -6.14
N ARG A 110 27.77 -7.28 -5.27
CA ARG A 110 28.39 -5.94 -5.37
C ARG A 110 29.60 -5.85 -6.30
N THR A 111 29.94 -6.92 -7.02
CA THR A 111 30.99 -6.86 -8.05
C THR A 111 30.44 -6.23 -9.31
N ARG A 112 31.24 -5.44 -10.04
CA ARG A 112 30.79 -4.72 -11.25
C ARG A 112 30.07 -5.65 -12.25
N SER A 113 30.62 -6.84 -12.49
CA SER A 113 30.02 -7.84 -13.39
C SER A 113 28.67 -8.37 -12.86
N ALA A 114 28.58 -8.68 -11.56
CA ALA A 114 27.35 -9.19 -10.98
C ALA A 114 26.24 -8.12 -10.95
N VAL A 115 26.58 -6.87 -10.62
CA VAL A 115 25.65 -5.73 -10.65
C VAL A 115 25.03 -5.58 -12.05
N ILE A 116 25.86 -5.51 -13.09
CA ILE A 116 25.39 -5.33 -14.47
C ILE A 116 24.48 -6.48 -14.88
N LYS A 117 24.91 -7.74 -14.67
CA LYS A 117 24.11 -8.92 -15.00
C LYS A 117 22.78 -8.94 -14.27
N PHE A 118 22.79 -8.59 -12.98
CA PHE A 118 21.59 -8.53 -12.16
C PHE A 118 20.63 -7.44 -12.65
N LEU A 119 21.11 -6.22 -12.91
CA LEU A 119 20.26 -5.12 -13.36
C LEU A 119 19.66 -5.39 -14.74
N ILE A 120 20.46 -5.94 -15.67
CA ILE A 120 19.95 -6.36 -16.98
C ILE A 120 18.85 -7.42 -16.81
N ALA A 121 19.11 -8.47 -16.02
CA ALA A 121 18.11 -9.51 -15.77
C ALA A 121 16.85 -8.94 -15.11
N PHE A 122 17.00 -8.04 -14.14
CA PHE A 122 15.87 -7.42 -13.44
C PHE A 122 15.03 -6.57 -14.40
N ILE A 123 15.64 -5.71 -15.21
CA ILE A 123 14.93 -4.87 -16.20
C ILE A 123 14.25 -5.72 -17.27
N LEU A 124 14.92 -6.76 -17.79
CA LEU A 124 14.34 -7.66 -18.78
C LEU A 124 13.11 -8.39 -18.23
N VAL A 125 13.20 -8.92 -17.00
CA VAL A 125 12.06 -9.59 -16.36
C VAL A 125 10.94 -8.60 -16.04
N GLN A 126 11.27 -7.36 -15.62
CA GLN A 126 10.27 -6.28 -15.44
C GLN A 126 9.49 -6.04 -16.74
N TYR A 127 10.19 -5.89 -17.86
CA TYR A 127 9.58 -5.69 -19.18
C TYR A 127 8.69 -6.88 -19.59
N ILE A 128 9.20 -8.12 -19.46
CA ILE A 128 8.43 -9.32 -19.83
C ILE A 128 7.13 -9.42 -19.02
N VAL A 129 7.18 -9.12 -17.72
CA VAL A 129 6.00 -9.20 -16.85
C VAL A 129 5.04 -8.02 -17.07
N SER A 130 5.50 -6.89 -17.60
CA SER A 130 4.62 -5.75 -17.93
C SER A 130 3.84 -5.95 -19.24
N ILE A 131 4.36 -6.74 -20.20
CA ILE A 131 3.72 -6.97 -21.52
C ILE A 131 2.22 -7.30 -21.44
N PRO A 132 1.75 -8.26 -20.62
CA PRO A 132 0.32 -8.57 -20.54
C PRO A 132 -0.55 -7.41 -20.06
N GLN A 133 0.05 -6.43 -19.39
CA GLN A 133 -0.65 -5.29 -18.83
C GLN A 133 -0.61 -4.05 -19.72
N THR A 134 0.47 -3.84 -20.46
CA THR A 134 0.74 -2.58 -21.17
C THR A 134 0.75 -2.74 -22.69
N GLY A 135 0.57 -3.96 -23.20
CA GLY A 135 0.80 -4.25 -24.61
C GLY A 135 2.29 -4.35 -24.93
N LEU A 136 2.59 -4.63 -26.20
CA LEU A 136 3.97 -4.77 -26.69
C LEU A 136 4.56 -3.42 -27.14
N PHE A 137 3.71 -2.44 -27.46
CA PHE A 137 4.12 -1.18 -28.09
C PHE A 137 3.68 0.06 -27.29
N ALA A 138 4.50 1.11 -27.29
CA ALA A 138 4.29 2.33 -26.50
C ALA A 138 2.92 3.01 -26.66
N LYS A 139 2.31 2.99 -27.86
CA LYS A 139 0.98 3.58 -28.08
C LYS A 139 -0.15 2.85 -27.35
N GLU A 140 0.00 1.55 -27.11
CA GLU A 140 -0.95 0.76 -26.32
C GLU A 140 -0.79 1.06 -24.82
N VAL A 141 0.42 1.44 -24.40
CA VAL A 141 0.75 1.79 -23.01
C VAL A 141 0.03 3.07 -22.58
N ASP A 142 0.07 4.13 -23.40
CA ASP A 142 -0.52 5.43 -23.06
C ASP A 142 -2.06 5.36 -22.99
N ALA A 143 -2.69 4.69 -23.96
CA ALA A 143 -4.14 4.51 -23.98
C ALA A 143 -4.63 3.64 -22.81
N ALA A 144 -3.90 2.58 -22.46
CA ALA A 144 -4.23 1.73 -21.32
C ALA A 144 -3.98 2.42 -19.96
N ALA A 145 -3.01 3.34 -19.88
CA ALA A 145 -2.73 4.10 -18.68
C ALA A 145 -3.83 5.12 -18.39
N ASP A 146 -4.29 5.86 -19.40
CA ASP A 146 -5.34 6.85 -19.22
C ASP A 146 -6.68 6.20 -18.83
N ASP A 147 -7.08 5.08 -19.43
CA ASP A 147 -8.30 4.35 -19.05
C ASP A 147 -8.27 3.87 -17.58
N ARG A 148 -7.10 3.42 -17.10
CA ARG A 148 -6.91 3.03 -15.67
C ARG A 148 -7.01 4.21 -14.71
N MET A 149 -6.80 5.45 -15.16
CA MET A 149 -6.92 6.64 -14.32
C MET A 149 -8.35 7.18 -14.23
N LYS A 150 -9.30 6.70 -15.05
CA LYS A 150 -10.70 7.14 -15.00
C LYS A 150 -11.31 7.10 -13.59
N PRO A 151 -11.17 6.02 -12.79
CA PRO A 151 -11.69 6.00 -11.43
C PRO A 151 -11.01 7.04 -10.52
N PHE A 152 -9.71 7.25 -10.68
CA PHE A 152 -8.99 8.28 -9.93
C PHE A 152 -9.52 9.67 -10.25
N TYR A 153 -9.67 10.00 -11.53
CA TYR A 153 -10.18 11.29 -11.97
C TYR A 153 -11.58 11.58 -11.43
N ALA A 154 -12.52 10.64 -11.63
CA ALA A 154 -13.90 10.78 -11.19
C ALA A 154 -13.99 10.90 -9.66
N TYR A 155 -13.27 10.05 -8.93
CA TYR A 155 -13.20 10.12 -7.48
C TYR A 155 -12.69 11.46 -6.97
N THR A 156 -11.62 11.95 -7.60
CA THR A 156 -10.94 13.17 -7.17
C THR A 156 -11.83 14.38 -7.34
N ILE A 157 -12.41 14.56 -8.54
CA ILE A 157 -13.23 15.74 -8.81
C ILE A 157 -14.50 15.75 -7.96
N THR A 158 -15.15 14.59 -7.79
CA THR A 158 -16.33 14.45 -6.92
C THR A 158 -16.02 14.89 -5.50
N ASN A 159 -14.89 14.44 -4.94
CA ASN A 159 -14.53 14.83 -3.58
C ASN A 159 -13.94 16.26 -3.50
N MET A 160 -13.33 16.80 -4.56
CA MET A 160 -12.90 18.20 -4.60
C MET A 160 -14.10 19.15 -4.59
N TYR A 161 -15.17 18.86 -5.35
CA TYR A 161 -16.46 19.56 -5.27
C TYR A 161 -16.94 19.68 -3.83
N ARG A 162 -17.00 18.55 -3.14
CA ARG A 162 -17.39 18.48 -1.74
C ARG A 162 -16.48 19.27 -0.80
N ASN A 163 -15.19 19.31 -1.08
CA ASN A 163 -14.20 19.94 -0.20
C ASN A 163 -14.07 21.47 -0.40
N GLY A 164 -14.89 22.05 -1.26
CA GLY A 164 -14.95 23.50 -1.51
C GLY A 164 -14.15 23.93 -2.72
N LEU A 165 -14.22 23.17 -3.81
CA LEU A 165 -13.70 23.62 -5.10
C LEU A 165 -14.44 24.91 -5.53
N ASP A 166 -13.68 25.94 -5.88
CA ASP A 166 -14.22 27.19 -6.42
C ASP A 166 -14.75 26.96 -7.84
N LEU A 167 -16.07 26.95 -8.00
CA LEU A 167 -16.72 26.62 -9.27
C LEU A 167 -16.58 27.74 -10.29
N GLU A 168 -16.59 29.01 -9.87
CA GLU A 168 -16.47 30.15 -10.77
C GLU A 168 -15.06 30.25 -11.34
N LYS A 169 -14.04 30.08 -10.49
CA LYS A 169 -12.63 30.07 -10.92
C LYS A 169 -12.33 28.98 -11.94
N ASN A 170 -13.01 27.83 -11.85
CA ASN A 170 -12.73 26.65 -12.68
C ASN A 170 -13.79 26.43 -13.77
N LYS A 171 -14.69 27.40 -14.00
CA LYS A 171 -15.87 27.25 -14.85
C LYS A 171 -15.59 26.67 -16.23
N GLU A 172 -14.60 27.20 -16.95
CA GLU A 172 -14.24 26.72 -18.30
C GLU A 172 -13.83 25.24 -18.30
N ASP A 173 -13.01 24.83 -17.32
CA ASP A 173 -12.61 23.43 -17.19
C ASP A 173 -13.77 22.54 -16.71
N LEU A 174 -14.67 23.08 -15.89
CA LEU A 174 -15.85 22.37 -15.41
C LEU A 174 -16.89 22.15 -16.51
N GLU A 175 -17.07 23.08 -17.44
CA GLU A 175 -17.90 22.89 -18.63
C GLU A 175 -17.36 21.72 -19.48
N ILE A 176 -16.03 21.64 -19.66
CA ILE A 176 -15.38 20.50 -20.33
C ILE A 176 -15.61 19.19 -19.55
N VAL A 177 -15.51 19.24 -18.22
CA VAL A 177 -15.77 18.07 -17.38
C VAL A 177 -17.21 17.59 -17.53
N ASP A 178 -18.18 18.51 -17.55
CA ASP A 178 -19.61 18.18 -17.63
C ASP A 178 -19.94 17.39 -18.90
N HIS A 179 -19.28 17.66 -20.04
CA HIS A 179 -19.48 16.91 -21.28
C HIS A 179 -19.20 15.41 -21.14
N TYR A 180 -18.38 14.99 -20.17
CA TYR A 180 -18.09 13.58 -19.89
C TYR A 180 -18.73 13.07 -18.60
N LEU A 181 -18.56 13.83 -17.50
CA LEU A 181 -18.99 13.48 -16.15
C LEU A 181 -19.94 14.56 -15.62
N SER A 182 -21.21 14.20 -15.47
CA SER A 182 -22.30 15.10 -15.05
C SER A 182 -22.03 15.80 -13.72
N LEU A 183 -21.95 17.13 -13.74
CA LEU A 183 -21.76 17.95 -12.55
C LEU A 183 -22.98 17.90 -11.61
N SER A 184 -24.19 17.83 -12.16
CA SER A 184 -25.41 17.69 -11.36
C SER A 184 -25.45 16.35 -10.62
N ALA A 185 -24.92 15.29 -11.23
CA ALA A 185 -24.77 14.00 -10.55
C ALA A 185 -23.70 14.06 -9.44
N ILE A 186 -22.61 14.81 -9.64
CA ILE A 186 -21.59 15.06 -8.61
C ILE A 186 -22.20 15.81 -7.41
N GLU A 187 -23.01 16.83 -7.65
CA GLU A 187 -23.67 17.58 -6.57
C GLU A 187 -24.65 16.69 -5.81
N ALA A 188 -25.55 16.01 -6.53
CA ALA A 188 -26.56 15.14 -5.92
C ALA A 188 -25.93 14.01 -5.08
N ILE A 189 -24.87 13.37 -5.59
CA ILE A 189 -24.21 12.28 -4.86
C ILE A 189 -23.47 12.80 -3.62
N ASN A 190 -22.90 14.01 -3.67
CA ASN A 190 -22.24 14.63 -2.53
C ASN A 190 -23.22 15.07 -1.46
N GLU A 191 -24.38 15.60 -1.84
CA GLU A 191 -25.46 15.95 -0.92
C GLU A 191 -26.01 14.71 -0.22
N TYR A 192 -26.21 13.61 -0.96
CA TYR A 192 -26.79 12.39 -0.41
C TYR A 192 -25.82 11.60 0.48
N TYR A 193 -24.59 11.36 0.03
CA TYR A 193 -23.66 10.44 0.70
C TYR A 193 -22.64 11.11 1.62
N GLY A 194 -22.31 12.39 1.40
CA GLY A 194 -21.31 13.10 2.19
C GLY A 194 -19.99 12.33 2.31
N ASP A 195 -19.61 11.93 3.53
CA ASP A 195 -18.36 11.19 3.80
C ASP A 195 -18.29 9.80 3.18
N ILE A 196 -19.43 9.19 2.88
CA ILE A 196 -19.47 7.85 2.25
C ILE A 196 -18.87 7.90 0.84
N ASN A 197 -18.84 9.06 0.16
CA ASN A 197 -18.18 9.22 -1.14
C ASN A 197 -16.65 9.01 -1.11
N TYR A 198 -16.03 9.00 0.08
CA TYR A 198 -14.64 8.60 0.18
C TYR A 198 -14.44 7.09 0.05
N GLU A 199 -15.46 6.28 0.38
CA GLU A 199 -15.35 4.83 0.43
C GLU A 199 -14.98 4.23 -0.93
N ASP A 200 -15.55 4.79 -2.01
CA ASP A 200 -15.35 4.30 -3.36
C ASP A 200 -15.78 5.33 -4.42
N VAL A 201 -15.59 5.02 -5.70
CA VAL A 201 -15.96 5.86 -6.84
C VAL A 201 -17.44 5.71 -7.18
N LEU A 202 -18.31 5.98 -6.20
CA LEU A 202 -19.76 5.76 -6.29
C LEU A 202 -20.38 6.44 -7.51
N ILE A 203 -19.88 7.60 -7.91
CA ILE A 203 -20.33 8.37 -9.08
C ILE A 203 -20.27 7.58 -10.41
N LEU A 204 -19.46 6.51 -10.49
CA LEU A 204 -19.32 5.72 -11.71
C LEU A 204 -20.28 4.53 -11.79
N TYR A 205 -20.87 4.09 -10.68
CA TYR A 205 -21.59 2.81 -10.66
C TYR A 205 -22.80 2.76 -9.72
N LYS A 206 -23.01 3.78 -8.88
CA LYS A 206 -24.14 3.79 -7.95
C LYS A 206 -25.44 4.03 -8.72
N GLU A 207 -26.39 3.13 -8.54
CA GLU A 207 -27.73 3.24 -9.10
C GLU A 207 -28.39 4.57 -8.67
N GLY A 208 -29.01 5.26 -9.62
CA GLY A 208 -29.59 6.60 -9.42
C GLY A 208 -28.63 7.77 -9.60
N TYR A 209 -27.32 7.54 -9.71
CA TYR A 209 -26.29 8.59 -9.85
C TYR A 209 -25.34 8.29 -11.01
N ILE A 210 -25.88 8.09 -12.22
CA ILE A 210 -25.08 7.80 -13.42
C ILE A 210 -24.25 9.05 -13.76
N GLY A 211 -22.98 9.06 -13.32
CA GLY A 211 -22.09 10.20 -13.53
C GLY A 211 -21.60 10.33 -14.97
N VAL A 212 -21.28 9.22 -15.64
CA VAL A 212 -20.76 9.27 -17.02
C VAL A 212 -21.91 9.46 -18.00
N ARG A 213 -21.81 10.47 -18.87
CA ARG A 213 -22.84 10.76 -19.87
C ARG A 213 -22.91 9.66 -20.94
N PRO A 214 -24.11 9.12 -21.26
CA PRO A 214 -24.26 8.06 -22.27
C PRO A 214 -23.74 8.45 -23.67
N GLU A 215 -23.83 9.73 -24.00
CA GLU A 215 -23.39 10.33 -25.27
C GLU A 215 -21.88 10.61 -25.34
N ALA A 216 -21.13 10.41 -24.25
CA ALA A 216 -19.73 10.78 -24.17
C ALA A 216 -18.84 9.92 -25.07
N THR A 217 -17.98 10.58 -25.84
CA THR A 217 -17.03 9.96 -26.77
C THR A 217 -15.65 9.76 -26.12
N VAL A 218 -14.77 9.04 -26.83
CA VAL A 218 -13.35 8.91 -26.44
C VAL A 218 -12.63 10.28 -26.46
N ALA A 219 -13.00 11.18 -27.36
CA ALA A 219 -12.43 12.53 -27.40
C ALA A 219 -12.83 13.32 -26.15
N ASP A 220 -14.08 13.18 -25.70
CA ASP A 220 -14.57 13.82 -24.47
C ASP A 220 -13.80 13.31 -23.25
N PHE A 221 -13.44 12.03 -23.20
CA PHE A 221 -12.61 11.49 -22.13
C PHE A 221 -11.22 12.14 -22.06
N PHE A 222 -10.55 12.34 -23.20
CA PHE A 222 -9.24 12.99 -23.23
C PHE A 222 -9.31 14.48 -22.86
N ALA A 223 -10.36 15.18 -23.30
CA ALA A 223 -10.65 16.55 -22.92
C ALA A 223 -10.90 16.67 -21.40
N TYR A 224 -11.76 15.79 -20.86
CA TYR A 224 -12.03 15.63 -19.44
C TYR A 224 -10.76 15.38 -18.62
N SER A 225 -9.93 14.41 -19.01
CA SER A 225 -8.66 14.10 -18.33
C SER A 225 -7.73 15.31 -18.30
N SER A 226 -7.67 16.07 -19.40
CA SER A 226 -6.83 17.27 -19.50
C SER A 226 -7.36 18.42 -18.64
N ALA A 227 -8.68 18.65 -18.62
CA ALA A 227 -9.34 19.64 -17.76
C ALA A 227 -9.11 19.33 -16.28
N LEU A 228 -9.27 18.07 -15.88
CA LEU A 228 -9.01 17.67 -14.50
C LEU A 228 -7.56 17.87 -14.06
N LYS A 229 -6.59 17.57 -14.93
CA LYS A 229 -5.17 17.86 -14.63
C LYS A 229 -4.96 19.36 -14.34
N ARG A 230 -5.58 20.25 -15.12
CA ARG A 230 -5.53 21.70 -14.89
C ARG A 230 -6.21 22.09 -13.57
N ILE A 231 -7.41 21.59 -13.30
CA ILE A 231 -8.12 21.82 -12.03
C ILE A 231 -7.27 21.38 -10.83
N PHE A 232 -6.63 20.20 -10.89
CA PHE A 232 -5.83 19.69 -9.78
C PHE A 232 -4.57 20.53 -9.53
N ILE A 233 -3.90 20.96 -10.60
CA ILE A 233 -2.70 21.82 -10.51
C ILE A 233 -3.05 23.21 -9.99
N ASN A 234 -4.19 23.78 -10.40
CA ASN A 234 -4.60 25.14 -10.07
C ASN A 234 -5.30 25.26 -8.71
N ASN A 235 -5.65 24.14 -8.06
CA ASN A 235 -6.31 24.09 -6.74
C ASN A 235 -5.64 23.05 -5.81
N PRO A 236 -4.33 23.20 -5.54
CA PRO A 236 -3.55 22.20 -4.79
C PRO A 236 -3.99 22.06 -3.33
N ASP A 237 -4.55 23.12 -2.75
CA ASP A 237 -5.10 23.16 -1.39
C ASP A 237 -6.37 22.30 -1.27
N VAL A 238 -7.32 22.44 -2.20
CA VAL A 238 -8.55 21.64 -2.24
C VAL A 238 -8.23 20.18 -2.56
N PHE A 239 -7.28 19.96 -3.48
CA PHE A 239 -6.77 18.62 -3.78
C PHE A 239 -6.16 17.97 -2.53
N LEU A 240 -5.30 18.67 -1.80
CA LEU A 240 -4.68 18.15 -0.59
C LEU A 240 -5.72 17.88 0.52
N LYS A 241 -6.67 18.78 0.71
CA LYS A 241 -7.80 18.60 1.65
C LYS A 241 -8.59 17.33 1.33
N THR A 242 -8.80 17.06 0.04
CA THR A 242 -9.44 15.85 -0.47
C THR A 242 -8.64 14.60 -0.11
N ARG A 243 -7.31 14.61 -0.33
CA ARG A 243 -6.43 13.48 0.03
C ARG A 243 -6.37 13.25 1.53
N ILE A 244 -6.34 14.31 2.34
CA ILE A 244 -6.37 14.22 3.80
C ILE A 244 -7.70 13.60 4.27
N GLY A 245 -8.83 14.05 3.73
CA GLY A 245 -10.15 13.48 4.03
C GLY A 245 -10.22 12.00 3.68
N ALA A 246 -9.77 11.64 2.48
CA ALA A 246 -9.69 10.25 2.03
C ALA A 246 -8.83 9.38 2.95
N PHE A 247 -7.62 9.82 3.29
CA PHE A 247 -6.76 9.10 4.21
C PHE A 247 -7.37 8.95 5.60
N ARG A 248 -8.00 10.01 6.15
CA ARG A 248 -8.67 9.95 7.46
C ARG A 248 -9.79 8.92 7.47
N TYR A 249 -10.60 8.87 6.40
CA TYR A 249 -11.65 7.88 6.24
C TYR A 249 -11.08 6.45 6.22
N ALA A 250 -10.00 6.23 5.45
CA ALA A 250 -9.32 4.93 5.40
C ALA A 250 -8.64 4.55 6.72
N ALA A 251 -8.14 5.54 7.46
CA ALA A 251 -7.34 5.36 8.67
C ALA A 251 -8.18 5.11 9.92
N LEU A 252 -9.44 5.52 9.93
CA LEU A 252 -10.35 5.36 11.08
C LEU A 252 -11.71 4.81 10.62
N PRO A 253 -11.76 3.61 10.02
CA PRO A 253 -13.00 3.05 9.47
C PRO A 253 -13.98 2.55 10.55
N PHE A 254 -13.56 2.48 11.81
CA PHE A 254 -14.39 2.03 12.92
C PHE A 254 -14.35 3.03 14.07
N HIS A 255 -15.45 3.11 14.81
CA HIS A 255 -15.59 3.93 15.99
C HIS A 255 -15.93 3.08 17.21
N ILE A 256 -15.50 3.55 18.38
CA ILE A 256 -15.83 2.93 19.66
C ILE A 256 -17.30 3.21 19.97
N THR A 257 -18.07 2.15 20.21
CA THR A 257 -19.51 2.26 20.50
C THR A 257 -19.84 1.61 21.83
N PHE A 258 -20.44 2.39 22.73
CA PHE A 258 -20.88 1.92 24.04
C PHE A 258 -22.40 1.99 24.14
N THR A 259 -23.05 0.84 24.32
CA THR A 259 -24.52 0.72 24.30
C THR A 259 -25.12 0.24 25.63
N GLY A 260 -24.31 0.05 26.67
CA GLY A 260 -24.77 -0.30 28.02
C GLY A 260 -23.86 -1.27 28.77
N PHE A 261 -24.26 -1.61 29.99
CA PHE A 261 -23.48 -2.45 30.94
C PHE A 261 -23.89 -3.93 30.97
N SER A 262 -24.86 -4.36 30.17
CA SER A 262 -25.23 -5.78 30.12
C SER A 262 -24.16 -6.59 29.35
N PRO A 263 -24.07 -7.92 29.56
CA PRO A 263 -22.98 -8.74 29.01
C PRO A 263 -22.79 -8.62 27.49
N LYS A 264 -23.88 -8.60 26.71
CA LYS A 264 -23.83 -8.47 25.24
C LYS A 264 -23.27 -7.10 24.78
N PRO A 265 -23.79 -5.95 25.25
CA PRO A 265 -23.19 -4.63 25.05
C PRO A 265 -21.72 -4.52 25.46
N LEU A 266 -21.32 -5.11 26.59
CA LEU A 266 -19.90 -5.08 27.02
C LEU A 266 -18.99 -5.83 26.04
N ILE A 267 -19.41 -6.98 25.52
CA ILE A 267 -18.67 -7.70 24.48
C ILE A 267 -18.60 -6.87 23.19
N SER A 268 -19.72 -6.29 22.76
CA SER A 268 -19.77 -5.43 21.57
C SER A 268 -18.83 -4.22 21.71
N PHE A 269 -18.82 -3.59 22.88
CA PHE A 269 -17.92 -2.49 23.21
C PHE A 269 -16.45 -2.93 23.13
N ALA A 270 -16.08 -4.05 23.75
CA ALA A 270 -14.72 -4.58 23.68
C ALA A 270 -14.29 -4.87 22.23
N VAL A 271 -15.17 -5.48 21.42
CA VAL A 271 -14.92 -5.72 19.99
C VAL A 271 -14.75 -4.40 19.22
N SER A 272 -15.56 -3.37 19.52
CA SER A 272 -15.45 -2.05 18.88
C SER A 272 -14.10 -1.38 19.16
N ILE A 273 -13.58 -1.50 20.39
CA ILE A 273 -12.25 -1.01 20.77
C ILE A 273 -11.18 -1.75 19.98
N VAL A 274 -11.21 -3.08 19.98
CA VAL A 274 -10.22 -3.90 19.26
C VAL A 274 -10.22 -3.55 17.77
N LYS A 275 -11.40 -3.42 17.14
CA LYS A 275 -11.52 -3.02 15.74
C LYS A 275 -10.96 -1.63 15.49
N THR A 276 -11.35 -0.65 16.30
CA THR A 276 -10.92 0.75 16.16
C THR A 276 -9.41 0.87 16.27
N VAL A 277 -8.80 0.25 17.28
CA VAL A 277 -7.34 0.28 17.48
C VAL A 277 -6.62 -0.51 16.39
N SER A 278 -7.13 -1.68 16.02
CA SER A 278 -6.45 -2.57 15.05
C SER A 278 -6.54 -2.07 13.61
N TYR A 279 -7.56 -1.28 13.24
CA TYR A 279 -7.65 -0.66 11.92
C TYR A 279 -7.11 0.77 11.87
N ASN A 280 -6.56 1.28 12.97
CA ASN A 280 -6.03 2.63 13.00
C ASN A 280 -4.71 2.71 12.22
N LEU A 281 -4.73 3.31 11.03
CA LEU A 281 -3.52 3.45 10.18
C LEU A 281 -2.53 4.51 10.68
N PHE A 282 -2.93 5.40 11.59
CA PHE A 282 -1.99 6.36 12.19
C PHE A 282 -0.93 5.67 13.03
N ILE A 283 -1.28 4.57 13.71
CA ILE A 283 -0.35 3.79 14.54
C ILE A 283 0.80 3.19 13.71
N PRO A 284 0.57 2.35 12.68
CA PRO A 284 1.64 1.80 11.87
C PRO A 284 2.40 2.88 11.11
N LEU A 285 1.74 3.95 10.64
CA LEU A 285 2.44 5.06 9.98
C LEU A 285 3.42 5.77 10.92
N ALA A 286 3.01 6.06 12.16
CA ALA A 286 3.88 6.65 13.17
C ALA A 286 5.06 5.73 13.49
N ILE A 287 4.84 4.41 13.61
CA ILE A 287 5.90 3.43 13.81
C ILE A 287 6.91 3.46 12.66
N ILE A 288 6.46 3.42 11.41
CA ILE A 288 7.33 3.47 10.23
C ILE A 288 8.13 4.78 10.21
N LEU A 289 7.50 5.92 10.47
CA LEU A 289 8.16 7.22 10.48
C LEU A 289 9.24 7.29 11.57
N MET A 290 8.92 6.90 12.80
CA MET A 290 9.87 6.88 13.91
C MET A 290 11.04 5.92 13.64
N LEU A 291 10.76 4.73 13.12
CA LEU A 291 11.80 3.76 12.75
C LEU A 291 12.67 4.27 11.61
N CYS A 292 12.10 4.94 10.60
CA CYS A 292 12.85 5.53 9.50
C CYS A 292 13.86 6.56 10.02
N ILE A 293 13.40 7.49 10.85
CA ILE A 293 14.24 8.53 11.45
C ILE A 293 15.32 7.91 12.33
N TYR A 294 14.94 6.97 13.22
CA TYR A 294 15.88 6.30 14.10
C TYR A 294 16.97 5.55 13.32
N THR A 295 16.58 4.80 12.29
CA THR A 295 17.51 3.97 11.51
C THR A 295 18.42 4.79 10.61
N LEU A 296 17.98 5.96 10.14
CA LEU A 296 18.83 6.95 9.48
C LEU A 296 19.98 7.39 10.40
N PHE A 297 19.68 7.86 11.61
CA PHE A 297 20.70 8.33 12.55
C PHE A 297 21.61 7.20 13.04
N ARG A 298 21.08 5.98 13.15
CA ARG A 298 21.86 4.80 13.58
C ARG A 298 22.54 4.07 12.42
N LYS A 299 22.46 4.61 11.19
CA LYS A 299 23.04 4.04 9.96
C LYS A 299 22.65 2.57 9.75
N ARG A 300 21.41 2.22 10.10
CA ARG A 300 20.82 0.89 9.88
C ARG A 300 20.18 0.89 8.49
N TRP A 301 21.03 0.74 7.48
CA TRP A 301 20.66 1.04 6.09
C TRP A 301 19.57 0.12 5.54
N PHE A 302 19.60 -1.17 5.85
CA PHE A 302 18.57 -2.09 5.38
C PHE A 302 17.20 -1.67 5.91
N THR A 303 17.10 -1.48 7.22
CA THR A 303 15.83 -1.08 7.82
C THR A 303 15.43 0.33 7.37
N PHE A 304 16.37 1.27 7.24
CA PHE A 304 16.10 2.61 6.72
C PHE A 304 15.45 2.57 5.34
N PHE A 305 16.02 1.82 4.39
CA PHE A 305 15.45 1.71 3.05
C PHE A 305 14.10 1.00 3.03
N VAL A 306 13.89 -0.01 3.89
CA VAL A 306 12.56 -0.62 4.05
C VAL A 306 11.54 0.41 4.55
N MET A 307 11.84 1.15 5.62
CA MET A 307 10.92 2.14 6.20
C MET A 307 10.68 3.29 5.21
N GLY A 308 11.73 3.79 4.56
CA GLY A 308 11.64 4.79 3.49
C GLY A 308 10.78 4.31 2.32
N GLY A 309 10.93 3.05 1.91
CA GLY A 309 10.07 2.42 0.92
C GLY A 309 8.59 2.40 1.33
N MET A 310 8.29 2.13 2.60
CA MET A 310 6.93 2.19 3.14
C MET A 310 6.37 3.62 3.18
N LEU A 311 7.20 4.63 3.45
CA LEU A 311 6.79 6.03 3.36
C LEU A 311 6.52 6.43 1.91
N THR A 312 7.33 5.97 0.95
CA THR A 312 7.09 6.18 -0.48
C THR A 312 5.81 5.50 -0.92
N HIS A 313 5.56 4.25 -0.50
CA HIS A 313 4.28 3.56 -0.73
C HIS A 313 3.11 4.37 -0.19
N TRP A 314 3.21 4.83 1.06
CA TRP A 314 2.18 5.66 1.69
C TRP A 314 1.91 6.91 0.88
N PHE A 315 2.95 7.62 0.46
CA PHE A 315 2.83 8.85 -0.31
C PHE A 315 2.18 8.63 -1.69
N ILE A 316 2.59 7.58 -2.40
CA ILE A 316 2.01 7.22 -3.70
C ILE A 316 0.52 6.91 -3.55
N VAL A 317 0.14 6.08 -2.58
CA VAL A 317 -1.26 5.75 -2.31
C VAL A 317 -2.04 6.98 -1.85
N PHE A 318 -1.47 7.78 -0.96
CA PHE A 318 -2.09 9.00 -0.44
C PHE A 318 -2.47 9.96 -1.57
N ILE A 319 -1.60 10.13 -2.56
CA ILE A 319 -1.83 11.03 -3.69
C ILE A 319 -2.71 10.39 -4.78
N LEU A 320 -2.50 9.12 -5.12
CA LEU A 320 -3.04 8.49 -6.33
C LEU A 320 -4.16 7.46 -6.08
N ALA A 321 -4.55 7.19 -4.83
CA ALA A 321 -5.62 6.23 -4.57
C ALA A 321 -6.95 6.71 -5.17
N PRO A 322 -7.67 5.84 -5.90
CA PRO A 322 -8.98 6.16 -6.44
C PRO A 322 -10.10 5.96 -5.40
N ALA A 323 -9.80 5.48 -4.19
CA ALA A 323 -10.77 5.23 -3.12
C ALA A 323 -10.07 5.09 -1.77
N SER A 324 -10.79 5.35 -0.68
CA SER A 324 -10.26 5.32 0.71
C SER A 324 -10.25 3.93 1.32
N TYR A 325 -9.68 2.95 0.62
CA TYR A 325 -9.58 1.61 1.17
C TYR A 325 -8.35 1.43 2.06
N PHE A 326 -8.57 0.99 3.30
CA PHE A 326 -7.52 0.52 4.21
C PHE A 326 -6.56 -0.47 3.53
N LYS A 327 -7.13 -1.27 2.64
CA LYS A 327 -6.51 -2.32 1.83
C LYS A 327 -5.30 -1.82 0.99
N TYR A 328 -5.27 -0.56 0.56
CA TYR A 328 -4.12 0.02 -0.14
C TYR A 328 -2.92 0.28 0.78
N TYR A 329 -3.18 0.49 2.07
CA TYR A 329 -2.16 0.74 3.09
C TYR A 329 -1.72 -0.54 3.83
N PHE A 330 -2.22 -1.70 3.41
CA PHE A 330 -1.93 -2.97 4.07
C PHE A 330 -0.43 -3.32 4.13
N PRO A 331 0.41 -3.04 3.10
CA PRO A 331 1.86 -3.23 3.21
C PRO A 331 2.48 -2.43 4.36
N ILE A 332 2.06 -1.18 4.56
CA ILE A 332 2.53 -0.33 5.67
C ILE A 332 2.10 -0.94 7.01
N TYR A 333 0.83 -1.34 7.11
CA TYR A 333 0.28 -1.99 8.29
C TYR A 333 1.10 -3.22 8.68
N ILE A 334 1.23 -4.19 7.78
CA ILE A 334 1.86 -5.47 8.10
C ILE A 334 3.36 -5.33 8.38
N VAL A 335 4.06 -4.45 7.66
CA VAL A 335 5.50 -4.22 7.87
C VAL A 335 5.75 -3.52 9.20
N ALA A 336 4.92 -2.55 9.59
CA ALA A 336 5.05 -1.89 10.89
C ALA A 336 4.91 -2.90 12.05
N TYR A 337 3.83 -3.69 12.06
CA TYR A 337 3.61 -4.69 13.11
C TYR A 337 4.61 -5.85 13.06
N PHE A 338 5.12 -6.20 11.88
CA PHE A 338 6.25 -7.12 11.76
C PHE A 338 7.47 -6.60 12.52
N TYR A 339 7.86 -5.33 12.33
CA TYR A 339 8.99 -4.75 13.05
C TYR A 339 8.71 -4.58 14.54
N VAL A 340 7.50 -4.19 14.95
CA VAL A 340 7.12 -4.15 16.39
C VAL A 340 7.30 -5.52 17.03
N LEU A 341 6.82 -6.58 16.39
CA LEU A 341 6.95 -7.95 16.88
C LEU A 341 8.42 -8.36 16.97
N MET A 342 9.20 -8.15 15.90
CA MET A 342 10.61 -8.52 15.88
C MET A 342 11.43 -7.74 16.91
N LEU A 343 11.15 -6.45 17.12
CA LEU A 343 11.79 -5.64 18.15
C LEU A 343 11.41 -6.08 19.56
N THR A 344 10.13 -6.39 19.79
CA THR A 344 9.66 -6.92 21.07
C THR A 344 10.34 -8.25 21.38
N LEU A 345 10.43 -9.16 20.40
CA LEU A 345 11.14 -10.42 20.52
C LEU A 345 12.63 -10.22 20.80
N GLN A 346 13.27 -9.28 20.10
CA GLN A 346 14.66 -8.91 20.37
C GLN A 346 14.84 -8.42 21.81
N LEU A 347 14.00 -7.51 22.29
CA LEU A 347 14.10 -6.97 23.66
C LEU A 347 13.97 -8.07 24.70
N ILE A 348 12.95 -8.93 24.57
CA ILE A 348 12.71 -10.04 25.48
C ILE A 348 13.88 -11.04 25.41
N TYR A 349 14.29 -11.47 24.22
CA TYR A 349 15.36 -12.45 24.06
C TYR A 349 16.68 -11.93 24.63
N ASN A 350 17.03 -10.68 24.31
CA ASN A 350 18.25 -10.02 24.79
C ASN A 350 18.23 -9.76 26.29
N HIS A 351 17.07 -9.68 26.94
CA HIS A 351 17.00 -9.57 28.40
C HIS A 351 17.42 -10.87 29.09
N PHE A 352 17.05 -12.02 28.52
CA PHE A 352 17.26 -13.34 29.14
C PHE A 352 18.49 -14.12 28.63
N HIS A 353 19.22 -13.63 27.62
CA HIS A 353 20.36 -14.33 27.02
C HIS A 353 21.57 -13.41 26.84
N ASP A 354 22.77 -13.97 26.96
CA ASP A 354 24.03 -13.25 26.74
C ASP A 354 24.29 -12.97 25.26
N THR A 355 23.95 -13.93 24.39
CA THR A 355 24.03 -13.77 22.94
C THR A 355 22.94 -12.83 22.43
N LYS A 356 23.27 -11.56 22.25
CA LYS A 356 22.30 -10.55 21.81
C LYS A 356 22.02 -10.65 20.32
N ILE A 357 20.75 -10.51 19.94
CA ILE A 357 20.31 -10.37 18.55
C ILE A 357 20.06 -8.90 18.19
N SER A 358 20.21 -8.57 16.92
CA SER A 358 19.86 -7.24 16.37
C SER A 358 19.08 -7.41 15.06
N VAL A 359 17.80 -7.05 15.11
CA VAL A 359 16.84 -7.04 14.00
C VAL A 359 16.99 -5.80 13.15
N LEU A 360 17.28 -4.65 13.76
CA LEU A 360 17.55 -3.42 13.01
C LEU A 360 18.92 -3.55 12.34
N LYS A 361 18.95 -3.41 11.01
CA LYS A 361 20.12 -3.67 10.18
C LYS A 361 20.45 -2.50 9.27
#